data_AF-A0A538G3B5-F1
#
_entry.id   AF-A0A538G3B5-F1
#
_cell.length_a   1.000
_cell.length_b   1.000
_cell.length_c   1.000
_cell.angle_alpha   90.00
_cell.angle_beta   90.00
_cell.angle_gamma   90.00
#
_symmetry.space_group_name_H-M   'P 1'
#
loop_
_entity.id
_entity.type
_entity.pdbx_description
1 polymer ?
#
loop_
_entity_poly.entity_id
_entity_poly.type
_entity_poly.pdbx_seq_one_letter_code
_entity_poly.pdbx_strand_id
1 'polypeptide(L)'
;YEPGEVLILCTGSQGEPLSALVRIAYGDHPAVHVERGDTVIISARPVPGNELRVHDAINQLAKLGAEVLHQENAPVHVSGHGHAEELRTMISLVRPKAMMPVHGEFRMLAAHARLAEEGGVPTEAIVLAENGTVVELTPAGARIVGEVD
;
A
#
# COMPACT_ATOMS: atom_id res chain seq x y z
N TYR A 1 7.79 25.04 24.27
CA TYR A 1 8.28 23.65 24.40
C TYR A 1 9.68 23.65 23.83
N GLU A 2 10.61 22.99 24.50
CA GLU A 2 11.95 22.80 23.93
C GLU A 2 11.85 21.88 22.70
N PRO A 3 12.75 21.97 21.70
CA PRO A 3 12.65 21.18 20.47
C PRO A 3 12.49 19.66 20.71
N GLY A 4 13.16 19.10 21.70
CA GLY A 4 13.08 17.68 22.05
C GLY A 4 11.77 17.24 22.74
N GLU A 5 10.86 18.18 23.02
CA GLU A 5 9.57 17.92 23.68
C GLU A 5 8.38 18.06 22.71
N VAL A 6 8.65 18.30 21.42
CA VAL A 6 7.63 18.56 20.40
C VAL A 6 7.56 17.42 19.40
N LEU A 7 6.35 16.90 19.17
CA LEU A 7 6.05 15.99 18.07
C LEU A 7 4.81 16.51 17.35
N ILE A 8 4.93 16.70 16.04
CA ILE A 8 3.83 17.12 15.17
C ILE A 8 3.40 15.93 14.33
N LEU A 9 2.17 15.45 14.58
CA LEU A 9 1.52 14.47 13.72
C LEU A 9 0.62 15.20 12.73
N CYS A 10 0.88 15.00 11.43
CA CYS A 10 0.19 15.75 10.38
C CYS A 10 -0.17 14.88 9.16
N THR A 11 -1.04 15.40 8.30
CA THR A 11 -1.42 14.78 7.03
C THR A 11 -0.45 15.16 5.91
N GLY A 12 -0.50 14.44 4.79
CA GLY A 12 0.26 14.80 3.59
C GLY A 12 1.31 13.81 3.13
N SER A 13 1.25 12.57 3.63
CA SER A 13 2.23 11.54 3.32
C SER A 13 2.28 11.14 1.84
N GLN A 14 1.29 11.53 1.03
CA GLN A 14 1.25 11.28 -0.42
C GLN A 14 1.55 12.54 -1.25
N GLY A 15 2.02 13.61 -0.62
CA GLY A 15 2.34 14.86 -1.32
C GLY A 15 1.09 15.61 -1.80
N GLU A 16 -0.04 15.48 -1.10
CA GLU A 16 -1.27 16.19 -1.44
C GLU A 16 -1.05 17.71 -1.28
N PRO A 17 -1.28 18.54 -2.31
CA PRO A 17 -0.83 19.95 -2.32
C PRO A 17 -1.29 20.80 -1.14
N LEU A 18 -2.50 20.56 -0.61
CA LEU A 18 -3.09 21.34 0.49
C LEU A 18 -2.89 20.69 1.86
N SER A 19 -2.19 19.56 1.93
CA SER A 19 -1.92 18.87 3.18
C SER A 19 -0.96 19.66 4.08
N ALA A 20 -1.00 19.35 5.37
CA ALA A 20 -0.17 20.01 6.35
C ALA A 20 1.33 19.86 6.03
N LEU A 21 1.80 18.63 5.77
CA LEU A 21 3.21 18.37 5.46
C LEU A 21 3.71 19.15 4.24
N VAL A 22 2.93 19.17 3.15
CA VAL A 22 3.32 19.90 1.94
C VAL A 22 3.35 21.39 2.21
N ARG A 23 2.33 21.95 2.88
CA ARG A 23 2.34 23.38 3.24
C ARG A 23 3.51 23.74 4.16
N ILE A 24 3.89 22.86 5.08
CA ILE A 24 5.07 23.04 5.94
C ILE A 24 6.35 23.04 5.08
N ALA A 25 6.48 22.07 4.17
CA ALA A 25 7.63 21.96 3.28
C ALA A 25 7.83 23.17 2.37
N TYR A 26 6.74 23.81 1.93
CA TYR A 26 6.78 25.01 1.10
C TYR A 26 6.79 26.33 1.91
N GLY A 27 6.70 26.26 3.24
CA GLY A 27 6.64 27.45 4.11
C GLY A 27 5.30 28.18 4.14
N ASP A 28 4.24 27.57 3.59
CA ASP A 28 2.88 28.12 3.46
C ASP A 28 1.95 27.73 4.64
N HIS A 29 2.45 26.98 5.62
CA HIS A 29 1.70 26.62 6.81
C HIS A 29 1.72 27.78 7.84
N PRO A 30 0.56 28.23 8.37
CA PRO A 30 0.47 29.50 9.10
C PRO A 30 1.09 29.48 10.50
N ALA A 31 1.38 28.29 11.04
CA ALA A 31 1.80 28.12 12.43
C ALA A 31 3.01 27.20 12.61
N VAL A 32 3.49 26.56 11.54
CA VAL A 32 4.57 25.57 11.63
C VAL A 32 5.55 25.86 10.50
N HIS A 33 6.80 26.06 10.86
CA HIS A 33 7.91 26.29 9.94
C HIS A 33 9.00 25.28 10.25
N VAL A 34 9.68 24.84 9.21
CA VAL A 34 10.82 23.92 9.34
C VAL A 34 12.05 24.72 9.73
N GLU A 35 12.72 24.28 10.78
CA GLU A 35 14.03 24.78 11.18
C GLU A 35 15.14 23.79 10.83
N ARG A 36 16.36 24.30 10.68
CA ARG A 36 17.52 23.44 10.39
C ARG A 36 17.76 22.52 11.57
N GLY A 37 17.80 21.21 11.30
CA GLY A 37 17.95 20.18 12.34
C GLY A 37 16.64 19.50 12.74
N ASP A 38 15.49 19.95 12.24
CA ASP A 38 14.24 19.21 12.38
C ASP A 38 14.33 17.85 11.70
N THR A 39 13.71 16.84 12.31
CA THR A 39 13.55 15.50 11.70
C THR A 39 12.11 15.33 11.22
N VAL A 40 11.95 15.01 9.94
CA VAL A 40 10.65 14.73 9.33
C VAL A 40 10.57 13.27 8.93
N ILE A 41 9.57 12.57 9.45
CA ILE A 41 9.35 11.15 9.17
C ILE A 41 8.13 11.00 8.25
N ILE A 42 8.37 10.54 7.02
CA ILE A 42 7.31 10.15 6.09
C ILE A 42 7.07 8.65 6.24
N SER A 43 6.18 8.29 7.17
CA SER A 43 5.81 6.90 7.50
C SER A 43 4.83 6.29 6.46
N ALA A 44 5.14 6.43 5.17
CA ALA A 44 4.30 5.92 4.10
C ALA A 44 5.12 5.53 2.86
N ARG A 45 4.53 4.65 2.05
CA ARG A 45 4.93 4.41 0.66
C ARG A 45 4.15 5.32 -0.28
N PRO A 46 4.79 5.99 -1.26
CA PRO A 46 4.07 6.64 -2.33
C PRO A 46 3.20 5.61 -3.07
N VAL A 47 1.90 5.89 -3.17
CA VAL A 47 0.98 5.14 -4.01
C VAL A 47 1.37 5.39 -5.48
N PRO A 48 1.28 4.37 -6.36
CA PRO A 48 1.58 4.55 -7.78
C PRO A 48 0.90 5.79 -8.38
N GLY A 49 1.70 6.69 -8.95
CA GLY A 49 1.26 7.98 -9.51
C GLY A 49 1.49 9.20 -8.60
N ASN A 50 1.86 9.01 -7.34
CA ASN A 50 2.15 10.10 -6.39
C ASN A 50 3.64 10.33 -6.13
N GLU A 51 4.53 9.54 -6.74
CA GLU A 51 5.97 9.55 -6.48
C GLU A 51 6.56 10.96 -6.61
N LEU A 52 6.30 11.63 -7.74
CA LEU A 52 6.83 12.97 -8.01
C LEU A 52 6.44 13.97 -6.91
N ARG A 53 5.18 13.95 -6.46
CA ARG A 53 4.69 14.89 -5.43
C ARG A 53 5.38 14.66 -4.09
N VAL A 54 5.55 13.39 -3.72
CA VAL A 54 6.26 13.04 -2.48
C VAL A 54 7.73 13.45 -2.57
N HIS A 55 8.40 13.19 -3.70
CA HIS A 55 9.80 13.60 -3.90
C HIS A 55 9.97 15.11 -3.89
N ASP A 56 9.03 15.88 -4.46
CA ASP A 56 9.06 17.33 -4.41
C ASP A 56 8.98 17.86 -2.97
N ALA A 57 8.08 17.30 -2.14
CA ALA A 57 8.00 17.65 -0.73
C ALA A 57 9.31 17.32 0.02
N ILE A 58 9.88 16.13 -0.21
CA ILE A 58 11.18 15.72 0.36
C ILE A 58 12.28 16.72 -0.04
N ASN A 59 12.33 17.11 -1.32
CA ASN A 59 13.32 18.06 -1.82
C ASN A 59 13.20 19.43 -1.14
N GLN A 60 11.99 19.93 -0.90
CA GLN A 60 11.81 21.21 -0.20
C GLN A 60 12.24 21.11 1.26
N LEU A 61 11.85 20.05 1.97
CA LEU A 61 12.27 19.82 3.36
C LEU A 61 13.81 19.73 3.48
N ALA A 62 14.45 19.01 2.56
CA ALA A 62 15.91 18.90 2.52
C ALA A 62 16.59 20.25 2.25
N LYS A 63 16.03 21.09 1.37
CA LYS A 63 16.53 22.46 1.12
C LYS A 63 16.44 23.35 2.37
N LEU A 64 15.42 23.16 3.19
CA LEU A 64 15.26 23.86 4.47
C LEU A 64 16.22 23.33 5.57
N GLY A 65 16.93 22.23 5.30
CA GLY A 65 17.91 21.66 6.21
C GLY A 65 17.34 20.69 7.23
N ALA A 66 16.15 20.15 6.97
CA ALA A 66 15.60 19.04 7.75
C ALA A 66 16.26 17.71 7.38
N GLU A 67 16.35 16.81 8.35
CA GLU A 67 16.61 15.40 8.11
C GLU A 67 15.30 14.70 7.73
N VAL A 68 15.26 14.01 6.59
CA VAL A 68 14.04 13.36 6.10
C VAL A 68 14.20 11.84 6.07
N LEU A 69 13.41 11.17 6.90
CA LEU A 69 13.35 9.70 6.98
C LEU A 69 12.12 9.19 6.23
N HIS A 70 12.32 8.28 5.29
CA HIS A 70 11.27 7.66 4.48
C HIS A 70 11.62 6.21 4.17
N GLN A 71 10.69 5.45 3.58
CA GLN A 71 10.81 4.00 3.38
C GLN A 71 12.09 3.53 2.67
N GLU A 72 12.73 4.37 1.85
CA GLU A 72 13.91 3.97 1.05
C GLU A 72 15.21 4.06 1.86
N ASN A 73 15.22 4.88 2.92
CA ASN A 73 16.40 5.12 3.75
C ASN A 73 16.22 4.71 5.23
N ALA A 74 14.98 4.44 5.67
CA ALA A 74 14.68 4.07 7.04
C ALA A 74 13.48 3.09 7.13
N PRO A 75 13.44 2.19 8.11
CA PRO A 75 12.35 1.23 8.32
C PRO A 75 11.14 1.90 9.00
N VAL A 76 10.58 2.91 8.36
CA VAL A 76 9.49 3.74 8.92
C VAL A 76 8.11 3.36 8.41
N HIS A 77 8.01 2.36 7.53
CA HIS A 77 6.75 1.92 6.95
C HIS A 77 6.78 0.43 6.60
N VAL A 78 5.63 -0.21 6.70
CA VAL A 78 5.39 -1.59 6.27
C VAL A 78 4.09 -1.64 5.47
N SER A 79 4.00 -2.60 4.55
CA SER A 79 2.77 -2.86 3.79
C SER A 79 1.63 -3.27 4.73
N GLY A 80 0.42 -2.77 4.46
CA GLY A 80 -0.81 -3.29 5.09
C GLY A 80 -1.29 -4.61 4.49
N HIS A 81 -0.70 -5.07 3.40
CA HIS A 81 -1.01 -6.33 2.73
C HIS A 81 0.10 -7.36 2.93
N GLY A 82 -0.28 -8.61 3.23
CA GLY A 82 0.65 -9.72 3.38
C GLY A 82 1.37 -10.06 2.08
N HIS A 83 2.59 -10.57 2.21
CA HIS A 83 3.41 -11.03 1.10
C HIS A 83 3.15 -12.52 0.82
N ALA A 84 3.92 -13.10 -0.11
CA ALA A 84 3.70 -14.46 -0.60
C ALA A 84 3.64 -15.50 0.54
N GLU A 85 4.48 -15.39 1.56
CA GLU A 85 4.52 -16.35 2.67
C GLU A 85 3.30 -16.23 3.60
N GLU A 86 2.82 -15.03 3.88
CA GLU A 86 1.56 -14.84 4.59
C GLU A 86 0.37 -15.36 3.79
N LEU A 87 0.35 -15.16 2.46
CA LEU A 87 -0.67 -15.73 1.57
C LEU A 87 -0.61 -17.27 1.56
N ARG A 88 0.57 -17.87 1.46
CA ARG A 88 0.76 -19.34 1.57
C ARG A 88 0.30 -19.86 2.91
N THR A 89 0.59 -19.13 3.98
CA THR A 89 0.15 -19.49 5.34
C THR A 89 -1.38 -19.52 5.39
N MET A 90 -2.05 -18.50 4.86
CA MET A 90 -3.51 -18.47 4.77
C MET A 90 -4.08 -19.65 3.97
N ILE A 91 -3.52 -19.94 2.79
CA ILE A 91 -3.93 -21.08 1.96
C ILE A 91 -3.77 -22.40 2.73
N SER A 92 -2.64 -22.58 3.41
CA SER A 92 -2.32 -23.79 4.18
C SER A 92 -3.22 -23.98 5.40
N LEU A 93 -3.64 -22.89 6.04
CA LEU A 93 -4.57 -22.94 7.19
C LEU A 93 -6.01 -23.23 6.75
N VAL A 94 -6.47 -22.55 5.69
CA VAL A 94 -7.85 -22.66 5.20
C VAL A 94 -8.07 -23.99 4.47
N ARG A 95 -7.08 -24.48 3.71
CA ARG A 95 -7.17 -25.65 2.82
C ARG A 95 -8.42 -25.58 1.92
N PRO A 96 -8.52 -24.53 1.09
CA PRO A 96 -9.75 -24.28 0.33
C PRO A 96 -9.98 -25.36 -0.73
N LYS A 97 -11.25 -25.74 -0.94
CA LYS A 97 -11.64 -26.64 -2.05
C LYS A 97 -11.62 -25.94 -3.42
N ALA A 98 -11.82 -24.63 -3.42
CA ALA A 98 -11.78 -23.76 -4.57
C ALA A 98 -11.35 -22.36 -4.11
N MET A 99 -10.69 -21.60 -4.97
CA MET A 99 -10.15 -20.29 -4.63
C MET A 99 -10.36 -19.28 -5.75
N MET A 100 -10.77 -18.07 -5.39
CA MET A 100 -10.84 -16.94 -6.32
C MET A 100 -9.95 -15.82 -5.77
N PRO A 101 -8.78 -15.56 -6.35
CA PRO A 101 -7.97 -14.41 -5.97
C PRO A 101 -8.73 -13.10 -6.20
N VAL A 102 -8.65 -12.18 -5.25
CA VAL A 102 -9.30 -10.85 -5.31
C VAL A 102 -8.33 -9.75 -4.88
N HIS A 103 -8.75 -8.49 -5.09
CA HIS A 103 -8.04 -7.28 -4.66
C HIS A 103 -6.61 -7.13 -5.22
N GLY A 104 -6.51 -6.99 -6.54
CA GLY A 104 -5.25 -6.69 -7.23
C GLY A 104 -5.45 -6.53 -8.73
N GLU A 105 -4.43 -5.99 -9.40
CA GLU A 105 -4.35 -6.04 -10.87
C GLU A 105 -4.25 -7.50 -11.34
N PHE A 106 -4.62 -7.79 -12.60
CA PHE A 106 -4.62 -9.15 -13.13
C PHE A 106 -3.30 -9.90 -12.90
N ARG A 107 -2.15 -9.24 -13.07
CA ARG A 107 -0.82 -9.82 -12.78
C ARG A 107 -0.65 -10.29 -11.33
N MET A 108 -1.27 -9.57 -10.38
CA MET A 108 -1.25 -9.91 -8.94
C MET A 108 -2.17 -11.08 -8.67
N LEU A 109 -3.37 -11.07 -9.27
CA LEU A 109 -4.34 -12.17 -9.17
C LEU A 109 -3.76 -13.47 -9.74
N ALA A 110 -3.10 -13.41 -10.90
CA ALA A 110 -2.43 -14.54 -11.52
C ALA A 110 -1.26 -15.06 -10.65
N ALA A 111 -0.49 -14.17 -10.02
CA ALA A 111 0.56 -14.58 -9.09
C ALA A 111 -0.03 -15.27 -7.84
N HIS A 112 -1.13 -14.75 -7.29
CA HIS A 112 -1.82 -15.35 -6.15
C HIS A 112 -2.46 -16.71 -6.49
N ALA A 113 -3.00 -16.86 -7.70
CA ALA A 113 -3.45 -18.16 -8.22
C ALA A 113 -2.30 -19.18 -8.23
N ARG A 114 -1.12 -18.81 -8.71
CA ARG A 114 0.06 -19.70 -8.68
C ARG A 114 0.44 -20.11 -7.26
N LEU A 115 0.39 -19.19 -6.29
CA LEU A 115 0.62 -19.52 -4.88
C LEU A 115 -0.41 -20.53 -4.35
N ALA A 116 -1.66 -20.46 -4.81
CA ALA A 116 -2.71 -21.40 -4.45
C ALA A 116 -2.49 -22.78 -5.07
N GLU A 117 -2.09 -22.85 -6.34
CA GLU A 117 -1.70 -24.11 -7.01
C GLU A 117 -0.54 -24.78 -6.28
N GLU A 118 0.51 -24.03 -5.96
CA GLU A 118 1.66 -24.50 -5.18
C GLU A 118 1.26 -24.94 -3.76
N GLY A 119 0.23 -24.32 -3.20
CA GLY A 119 -0.39 -24.70 -1.92
C GLY A 119 -1.32 -25.91 -2.00
N GLY A 120 -1.48 -26.53 -3.16
CA GLY A 120 -2.26 -27.75 -3.37
C GLY A 120 -3.73 -27.55 -3.74
N VAL A 121 -4.14 -26.32 -4.08
CA VAL A 121 -5.47 -26.09 -4.66
C VAL A 121 -5.46 -26.56 -6.12
N PRO A 122 -6.38 -27.43 -6.55
CA PRO A 122 -6.42 -27.88 -7.95
C PRO A 122 -6.62 -26.69 -8.90
N THR A 123 -5.84 -26.63 -9.99
CA THR A 123 -5.91 -25.55 -11.01
C THR A 123 -7.34 -25.32 -11.49
N GLU A 124 -8.10 -26.38 -11.74
CA GLU A 124 -9.49 -26.31 -12.19
C GLU A 124 -10.47 -25.72 -11.15
N ALA A 125 -10.05 -25.65 -9.89
CA ALA A 125 -10.81 -25.07 -8.79
C ALA A 125 -10.35 -23.64 -8.46
N ILE A 126 -9.43 -23.07 -9.24
CA ILE A 126 -8.99 -21.69 -9.11
C ILE A 126 -9.65 -20.84 -10.19
N VAL A 127 -10.42 -19.83 -9.75
CA VAL A 127 -11.17 -18.95 -10.64
C VAL A 127 -10.49 -17.59 -10.68
N LEU A 128 -9.95 -17.23 -11.85
CA LEU A 128 -9.54 -15.85 -12.14
C LEU A 128 -10.75 -15.12 -12.73
N ALA A 129 -11.32 -14.21 -11.94
CA ALA A 129 -12.48 -13.42 -12.32
C ALA A 129 -12.10 -11.96 -12.56
N GLU A 130 -12.79 -11.32 -13.49
CA GLU A 130 -12.75 -9.87 -13.71
C GLU A 130 -14.02 -9.22 -13.17
N ASN A 131 -14.03 -7.88 -13.06
CA ASN A 131 -15.23 -7.16 -12.65
C ASN A 131 -16.39 -7.49 -13.62
N GLY A 132 -17.57 -7.80 -13.07
CA GLY A 132 -18.73 -8.24 -13.86
C GLY A 132 -18.83 -9.77 -14.03
N THR A 133 -17.76 -10.54 -13.79
CA THR A 133 -17.82 -12.01 -13.89
C THR A 133 -18.76 -12.62 -12.84
N VAL A 134 -19.70 -13.46 -13.25
CA VAL A 134 -20.59 -14.22 -12.35
C VAL A 134 -19.97 -15.58 -12.06
N VAL A 135 -19.59 -15.82 -10.81
CA VAL A 135 -19.03 -17.09 -10.33
C VAL A 135 -20.07 -17.85 -9.52
N GLU A 136 -20.44 -19.04 -9.98
CA GLU A 136 -21.28 -19.96 -9.22
C GLU A 136 -20.42 -20.80 -8.28
N LEU A 137 -20.80 -20.85 -7.00
CA LEU A 137 -20.20 -21.72 -5.99
C LEU A 137 -21.20 -22.78 -5.55
N THR A 138 -20.83 -24.05 -5.73
CA THR A 138 -21.63 -25.22 -5.35
C THR A 138 -20.80 -26.18 -4.51
N PRO A 139 -21.41 -27.21 -3.88
CA PRO A 139 -20.64 -28.28 -3.24
C PRO A 139 -19.66 -29.01 -4.17
N ALA A 140 -19.88 -28.96 -5.49
CA ALA A 140 -19.01 -29.58 -6.49
C ALA A 140 -17.81 -28.69 -6.89
N GLY A 141 -17.81 -27.40 -6.55
CA GLY A 141 -16.73 -26.47 -6.89
C GLY A 141 -17.23 -25.08 -7.28
N ALA A 142 -16.29 -24.24 -7.71
CA ALA A 142 -16.53 -22.90 -8.22
C ALA A 142 -16.31 -22.86 -9.75
N ARG A 143 -17.20 -22.20 -10.49
CA ARG A 143 -17.04 -21.98 -11.94
C ARG A 143 -17.68 -20.67 -12.40
N ILE A 144 -17.18 -20.13 -13.51
CA ILE A 144 -17.78 -18.97 -14.16
C ILE A 144 -19.05 -19.42 -14.91
N VAL A 145 -20.15 -18.69 -14.75
CA VAL A 145 -21.46 -19.01 -15.35
C VAL A 145 -22.07 -17.87 -16.17
N GLY A 146 -21.46 -16.69 -16.15
CA GLY A 146 -21.95 -15.55 -16.92
C GLY A 146 -21.21 -14.26 -16.59
N GLU A 147 -21.79 -13.16 -17.03
CA GLU A 147 -21.29 -11.80 -16.87
C GLU A 147 -22.47 -10.86 -16.62
N VAL A 148 -22.24 -9.81 -15.84
CA VAL A 148 -23.19 -8.71 -15.60
C VAL A 148 -22.53 -7.38 -15.90
N ASP A 149 -23.32 -6.44 -16.42
CA ASP A 149 -22.92 -5.06 -16.74
C ASP A 149 -22.82 -4.16 -15.50
#